data_AF-A0A6A4X1M5-F1
#
_entry.id   AF-A0A6A4X1M5-F1
#
_cell.length_a   1.000
_cell.length_b   1.000
_cell.length_c   1.000
_cell.angle_alpha   90.00
_cell.angle_beta   90.00
_cell.angle_gamma   90.00
#
_symmetry.space_group_name_H-M   'P 1'
#
loop_
_entity.id
_entity.type
_entity.pdbx_description
1 polymer ?
#
loop_
_entity_poly.entity_id
_entity_poly.type
_entity_poly.pdbx_seq_one_letter_code
_entity_poly.pdbx_strand_id
1 'polypeptide(L)'
;MRLWWQKCLLLLREVCSWELGDANQPPSFKTPSLALKLGHSLKKAAEIGIGLATRAEDNDRKIRMEEYISLHEREWGDRVSHAALFTLDIRKMNQAVTELYERSKPELFDQLISKVQLTGRPSLYVRELQELAGKVGVGEELVRHKLLQSLPPAVGAVLAAQRDLSLQQLGKLADELMPLLQTSCLAAPQAQLSSHQRDQRRPPHRRGEQHQTDYSAPRHSIIN
;
A
#
# COMPACT_ATOMS: atom_id res chain seq x y z
N MET A 1 -27.52 -15.11 39.97
CA MET A 1 -26.85 -14.48 38.81
C MET A 1 -25.33 -14.34 38.95
N ARG A 2 -24.74 -13.93 40.08
CA ARG A 2 -23.27 -13.78 40.24
C ARG A 2 -22.43 -15.02 39.83
N LEU A 3 -22.91 -16.22 40.16
CA LEU A 3 -22.25 -17.49 39.79
C LEU A 3 -22.23 -17.74 38.27
N TRP A 4 -23.25 -17.28 37.55
CA TRP A 4 -23.32 -17.41 36.10
C TRP A 4 -22.28 -16.51 35.45
N TRP A 5 -22.20 -15.25 35.89
CA TRP A 5 -21.20 -14.30 35.39
C TRP A 5 -19.77 -14.78 35.61
N GLN A 6 -19.44 -15.29 36.80
CA GLN A 6 -18.12 -15.86 37.08
C GLN A 6 -17.79 -17.04 36.14
N LYS A 7 -18.75 -17.93 35.87
CA LYS A 7 -18.56 -19.03 34.92
C LYS A 7 -18.36 -18.54 33.49
N CYS A 8 -19.09 -17.50 33.07
CA CYS A 8 -18.91 -16.89 31.75
C CYS A 8 -17.56 -16.20 31.59
N LEU A 9 -17.05 -15.51 32.63
CA LEU A 9 -15.72 -14.92 32.59
C LEU A 9 -14.63 -16.00 32.49
N LEU A 10 -14.78 -17.14 33.17
CA LEU A 10 -13.87 -18.27 33.05
C LEU A 10 -13.87 -18.85 31.63
N LEU A 11 -15.05 -19.07 31.05
CA LEU A 11 -15.18 -19.53 29.67
C LEU A 11 -14.59 -18.53 28.66
N LEU A 12 -14.79 -17.23 28.86
CA LEU A 12 -14.20 -16.19 28.01
C LEU A 12 -12.67 -16.18 28.09
N ARG A 13 -12.12 -16.35 29.29
CA ARG A 13 -10.67 -16.45 29.50
C ARG A 13 -10.09 -17.65 28.75
N GLU A 14 -10.76 -18.78 28.80
CA GLU A 14 -10.29 -20.02 28.17
C GLU A 14 -10.47 -20.01 26.65
N VAL A 15 -11.66 -19.65 26.16
CA VAL A 15 -12.02 -19.73 24.73
C VAL A 15 -11.49 -18.56 23.92
N CYS A 16 -11.53 -17.34 24.47
CA CYS A 16 -11.10 -16.13 23.75
C CYS A 16 -9.66 -15.72 24.09
N SER A 17 -8.99 -16.48 24.98
CA SER A 17 -7.69 -16.13 25.55
C SER A 17 -7.68 -14.68 26.03
N TRP A 18 -8.68 -14.33 26.84
CA TRP A 18 -8.80 -13.00 27.40
C TRP A 18 -7.73 -12.81 28.49
N GLU A 19 -6.78 -11.93 28.23
CA GLU A 19 -5.74 -11.58 29.18
C GLU A 19 -6.19 -10.34 29.94
N LEU A 20 -6.37 -10.51 31.25
CA LEU A 20 -6.72 -9.41 32.14
C LEU A 20 -5.50 -8.50 32.19
N GLY A 21 -5.64 -7.29 31.64
CA GLY A 21 -4.56 -6.31 31.59
C GLY A 21 -4.02 -5.98 32.97
N ASP A 22 -2.74 -5.60 33.02
CA ASP A 22 -2.10 -5.08 34.23
C ASP A 22 -2.10 -3.54 34.23
N ALA A 23 -1.40 -2.92 35.18
CA ALA A 23 -1.32 -1.46 35.26
C ALA A 23 -0.66 -0.80 34.03
N ASN A 24 0.06 -1.56 33.20
CA ASN A 24 0.82 -1.09 32.04
C ASN A 24 0.23 -1.55 30.69
N GLN A 25 -0.66 -2.54 30.68
CA GLN A 25 -1.31 -3.04 29.47
C GLN A 25 -2.82 -3.18 29.66
N PRO A 26 -3.64 -2.59 28.76
CA PRO A 26 -5.07 -2.79 28.81
C PRO A 26 -5.44 -4.25 28.50
N PRO A 27 -6.56 -4.75 29.05
CA PRO A 27 -7.02 -6.11 28.77
C PRO A 27 -7.20 -6.32 27.27
N SER A 28 -6.65 -7.42 26.76
CA SER A 28 -6.63 -7.70 25.33
C SER A 28 -7.15 -9.11 25.04
N PHE A 29 -7.73 -9.25 23.85
CA PHE A 29 -8.19 -10.54 23.35
C PHE A 29 -7.26 -11.05 22.26
N LYS A 30 -6.93 -12.35 22.28
CA LYS A 30 -6.27 -12.97 21.10
C LYS A 30 -7.23 -13.04 19.92
N THR A 31 -8.51 -13.31 20.19
CA THR A 31 -9.56 -13.38 19.16
C THR A 31 -10.77 -12.52 19.55
N PRO A 32 -10.66 -11.17 19.43
CA PRO A 32 -11.73 -10.25 19.87
C PRO A 32 -13.06 -10.50 19.14
N SER A 33 -13.01 -10.89 17.87
CA SER A 33 -14.21 -11.19 17.08
C SER A 33 -14.99 -12.39 17.63
N LEU A 34 -14.31 -13.36 18.25
CA LEU A 34 -14.97 -14.52 18.86
C LEU A 34 -15.73 -14.11 20.12
N ALA A 35 -15.13 -13.26 20.95
CA ALA A 35 -15.80 -12.70 22.12
C ALA A 35 -17.08 -11.94 21.71
N LEU A 36 -17.02 -11.09 20.69
CA LEU A 36 -18.21 -10.39 20.19
C LEU A 36 -19.29 -11.35 19.66
N LYS A 37 -18.89 -12.39 18.91
CA LYS A 37 -19.81 -13.40 18.39
C LYS A 37 -20.47 -14.23 19.51
N LEU A 38 -19.72 -14.60 20.53
CA LEU A 38 -20.24 -15.33 21.70
C LEU A 38 -21.27 -14.48 22.45
N GLY A 39 -20.98 -13.20 22.68
CA GLY A 39 -21.94 -12.29 23.31
C GLY A 39 -23.25 -12.20 22.54
N HIS A 40 -23.15 -11.97 21.23
CA HIS A 40 -24.32 -11.95 20.35
C HIS A 40 -25.10 -13.26 20.38
N SER A 41 -24.42 -14.41 20.28
CA SER A 41 -25.05 -15.73 20.30
C SER A 41 -25.78 -16.01 21.62
N LEU A 42 -25.18 -15.66 22.76
CA LEU A 42 -25.78 -15.83 24.08
C LEU A 42 -27.03 -14.94 24.26
N LYS A 43 -26.98 -13.70 23.78
CA LYS A 43 -28.15 -12.81 23.77
C LYS A 43 -29.27 -13.40 22.91
N LYS A 44 -28.95 -13.87 21.71
CA LYS A 44 -29.92 -14.53 20.81
C LYS A 44 -30.54 -15.78 21.42
N ALA A 45 -29.76 -16.61 22.11
CA ALA A 45 -30.29 -17.77 22.80
C ALA A 45 -31.32 -17.39 23.90
N ALA A 46 -31.08 -16.31 24.63
CA ALA A 46 -32.03 -15.81 25.63
C ALA A 46 -33.30 -15.22 24.99
N GLU A 47 -33.20 -14.48 23.89
CA GLU A 47 -34.35 -13.98 23.11
C GLU A 47 -35.25 -15.14 22.64
N ILE A 48 -34.64 -16.22 22.14
CA ILE A 48 -35.39 -17.45 21.78
C ILE A 48 -36.03 -18.07 23.02
N GLY A 49 -35.31 -18.08 24.15
CA GLY A 49 -35.81 -18.54 25.45
C GLY A 49 -37.05 -17.79 25.93
N ILE A 50 -37.11 -16.47 25.73
CA ILE A 50 -38.30 -15.63 26.00
C ILE A 50 -39.47 -16.10 25.14
N GLY A 51 -39.25 -16.31 23.84
CA GLY A 51 -40.31 -16.78 22.94
C GLY A 51 -40.83 -18.18 23.31
N LEU A 52 -39.95 -19.08 23.76
CA LEU A 52 -40.34 -20.39 24.29
C LEU A 52 -41.16 -20.28 25.58
N ALA A 53 -40.72 -19.46 26.53
CA ALA A 53 -41.43 -19.25 27.79
C ALA A 53 -42.81 -18.60 27.57
N THR A 54 -42.89 -17.64 26.65
CA THR A 54 -44.16 -16.98 26.29
C THR A 54 -45.17 -17.97 25.70
N ARG A 55 -44.72 -18.89 24.84
CA ARG A 55 -45.58 -19.95 24.27
C ARG A 55 -46.03 -20.99 25.29
N ALA A 56 -45.25 -21.18 26.35
CA ALA A 56 -45.56 -22.10 27.44
C ALA A 56 -46.32 -21.43 28.59
N GLU A 57 -46.65 -20.14 28.48
CA GLU A 57 -47.25 -19.30 29.54
C GLU A 57 -46.44 -19.29 30.86
N ASP A 58 -45.14 -19.61 30.79
CA ASP A 58 -44.21 -19.63 31.92
C ASP A 58 -43.62 -18.23 32.14
N ASN A 59 -44.35 -17.39 32.88
CA ASN A 59 -43.95 -16.02 33.18
C ASN A 59 -42.65 -15.95 34.00
N ASP A 60 -42.41 -16.91 34.90
CA ASP A 60 -41.19 -16.92 35.73
C ASP A 60 -39.94 -17.16 34.89
N ARG A 61 -40.02 -18.04 33.89
CA ARG A 61 -38.92 -18.25 32.94
C ARG A 61 -38.74 -17.05 32.01
N LYS A 62 -39.83 -16.39 31.61
CA LYS A 62 -39.79 -15.18 30.79
C LYS A 62 -39.06 -14.04 31.51
N ILE A 63 -39.47 -13.71 32.73
CA ILE A 63 -38.87 -12.66 33.55
C ILE A 63 -37.37 -12.90 33.75
N ARG A 64 -36.98 -14.14 34.09
CA ARG A 64 -35.56 -14.51 34.27
C ARG A 64 -34.71 -14.29 33.01
N MET A 65 -35.28 -14.51 31.82
CA MET A 65 -34.57 -14.29 30.55
C MET A 65 -34.49 -12.80 30.18
N GLU A 66 -35.52 -12.01 30.50
CA GLU A 66 -35.50 -10.55 30.32
C GLU A 66 -34.48 -9.88 31.26
N GLU A 67 -34.47 -10.27 32.53
CA GLU A 67 -33.45 -9.83 33.50
C GLU A 67 -32.04 -10.22 33.04
N TYR A 68 -31.88 -11.43 32.49
CA TYR A 68 -30.62 -11.87 31.91
C TYR A 68 -30.16 -10.97 30.77
N ILE A 69 -31.03 -10.63 29.82
CA ILE A 69 -30.68 -9.77 28.68
C ILE A 69 -30.25 -8.38 29.19
N SER A 70 -30.99 -7.81 30.13
CA SER A 70 -30.66 -6.51 30.72
C SER A 70 -29.30 -6.53 31.43
N LEU A 71 -29.01 -7.57 32.20
CA LEU A 71 -27.72 -7.76 32.85
C LEU A 71 -26.59 -7.95 31.82
N HIS A 72 -26.83 -8.78 30.81
CA HIS A 72 -25.89 -9.05 29.73
C HIS A 72 -25.51 -7.76 29.01
N GLU A 73 -26.46 -6.92 28.59
CA GLU A 73 -26.16 -5.68 27.87
C GLU A 73 -25.26 -4.74 28.68
N ARG A 74 -25.48 -4.63 29.99
CA ARG A 74 -24.65 -3.81 30.88
C ARG A 74 -23.27 -4.42 31.10
N GLU A 75 -23.21 -5.63 31.66
CA GLU A 75 -21.95 -6.21 32.11
C GLU A 75 -21.08 -6.70 30.94
N TRP A 76 -21.69 -7.27 29.90
CA TRP A 76 -20.98 -7.70 28.70
C TRP A 76 -20.55 -6.51 27.85
N GLY A 77 -21.42 -5.51 27.69
CA GLY A 77 -21.13 -4.28 26.96
C GLY A 77 -19.89 -3.58 27.52
N ASP A 78 -19.91 -3.29 28.81
CA ASP A 78 -18.85 -2.51 29.48
C ASP A 78 -17.51 -3.24 29.53
N ARG A 79 -17.52 -4.56 29.81
CA ARG A 79 -16.29 -5.28 30.16
C ARG A 79 -15.71 -6.10 29.02
N VAL A 80 -16.58 -6.67 28.17
CA VAL A 80 -16.17 -7.64 27.14
C VAL A 80 -16.21 -7.00 25.77
N SER A 81 -17.35 -6.41 25.39
CA SER A 81 -17.49 -5.77 24.08
C SER A 81 -16.55 -4.58 23.93
N HIS A 82 -16.44 -3.71 24.94
CA HIS A 82 -15.54 -2.57 24.88
C HIS A 82 -14.08 -3.00 24.70
N ALA A 83 -13.59 -3.93 25.53
CA ALA A 83 -12.22 -4.43 25.44
C ALA A 83 -11.94 -5.20 24.13
N ALA A 84 -12.93 -5.95 23.61
CA ALA A 84 -12.81 -6.65 22.33
C ALA A 84 -12.77 -5.68 21.15
N LEU A 85 -13.63 -4.66 21.13
CA LEU A 85 -13.62 -3.62 20.10
C LEU A 85 -12.34 -2.80 20.15
N PHE A 86 -11.92 -2.38 21.34
CA PHE A 86 -10.65 -1.66 21.54
C PHE A 86 -9.45 -2.47 21.01
N THR A 87 -9.40 -3.77 21.30
CA THR A 87 -8.35 -4.66 20.75
C THR A 87 -8.39 -4.72 19.22
N LEU A 88 -9.60 -4.76 18.64
CA LEU A 88 -9.78 -4.81 17.19
C LEU A 88 -9.35 -3.50 16.51
N ASP A 89 -9.69 -2.37 17.10
CA ASP A 89 -9.32 -1.04 16.61
C ASP A 89 -7.81 -0.83 16.67
N ILE A 90 -7.14 -1.21 17.76
CA ILE A 90 -5.67 -1.18 17.85
C ILE A 90 -5.05 -2.02 16.74
N ARG A 91 -5.53 -3.24 16.50
CA ARG A 91 -5.00 -4.10 15.44
C ARG A 91 -5.15 -3.45 14.07
N LYS A 92 -6.32 -2.86 13.80
CA LYS A 92 -6.59 -2.15 12.54
C LYS A 92 -5.67 -0.95 12.37
N MET A 93 -5.45 -0.16 13.43
CA MET A 93 -4.54 0.99 13.40
C MET A 93 -3.09 0.55 13.17
N ASN A 94 -2.62 -0.47 13.90
CA ASN A 94 -1.26 -0.99 13.75
C ASN A 94 -1.02 -1.53 12.33
N GLN A 95 -2.01 -2.21 11.76
CA GLN A 95 -1.95 -2.66 10.37
C GLN A 95 -1.86 -1.46 9.42
N ALA A 96 -2.72 -0.45 9.57
CA ALA A 96 -2.70 0.75 8.73
C ALA A 96 -1.36 1.51 8.83
N VAL A 97 -0.79 1.64 10.03
CA VAL A 97 0.54 2.26 10.24
C VAL A 97 1.63 1.44 9.57
N THR A 98 1.58 0.11 9.66
CA THR A 98 2.55 -0.78 9.01
C THR A 98 2.48 -0.64 7.49
N GLU A 99 1.27 -0.65 6.92
CA GLU A 99 1.06 -0.47 5.48
C GLU A 99 1.54 0.91 4.99
N LEU A 100 1.29 1.98 5.75
CA LEU A 100 1.79 3.32 5.43
C LEU A 100 3.32 3.40 5.52
N TYR A 101 3.92 2.77 6.53
CA TYR A 101 5.36 2.71 6.65
C TYR A 101 5.99 1.94 5.49
N GLU A 102 5.43 0.79 5.12
CA GLU A 102 5.89 0.01 3.96
C GLU A 102 5.79 0.77 2.64
N ARG A 103 4.73 1.57 2.46
CA ARG A 103 4.58 2.45 1.29
C ARG A 103 5.58 3.58 1.26
N SER A 104 5.97 4.13 2.42
CA SER A 104 6.90 5.27 2.49
C SER A 104 8.38 4.89 2.52
N LYS A 105 8.72 3.61 2.73
CA LYS A 105 10.09 3.07 2.59
C LYS A 105 10.82 3.49 1.30
N PRO A 106 10.24 3.35 0.09
CA PRO A 106 10.89 3.79 -1.15
C PRO A 106 11.14 5.30 -1.18
N GLU A 107 10.25 6.12 -0.64
CA GLU A 107 10.41 7.59 -0.61
C GLU A 107 11.50 8.00 0.38
N LEU A 108 11.58 7.34 1.53
CA LEU A 108 12.67 7.49 2.50
C LEU A 108 14.02 7.06 1.89
N PHE A 109 14.03 5.96 1.14
CA PHE A 109 15.19 5.50 0.40
C PHE A 109 15.62 6.51 -0.66
N ASP A 110 14.68 7.10 -1.40
CA ASP A 110 14.90 8.15 -2.40
C ASP A 110 15.47 9.44 -1.79
N GLN A 111 15.04 9.79 -0.58
CA GLN A 111 15.63 10.91 0.17
C GLN A 111 17.06 10.61 0.63
N LEU A 112 17.34 9.38 1.09
CA LEU A 112 18.68 8.97 1.53
C LEU A 112 19.67 8.91 0.36
N ILE A 113 19.27 8.33 -0.77
CA ILE A 113 20.09 8.24 -1.99
C ILE A 113 20.33 9.59 -2.65
N SER A 114 19.43 10.57 -2.50
CA SER A 114 19.65 11.94 -3.02
C SER A 114 20.92 12.60 -2.45
N LYS A 115 21.38 12.14 -1.28
CA LYS A 115 22.61 12.61 -0.62
C LYS A 115 23.85 11.83 -1.07
N VAL A 116 23.68 10.71 -1.77
CA VAL A 116 24.76 9.86 -2.27
C VAL A 116 25.11 10.29 -3.69
N GLN A 117 26.29 10.86 -3.88
CA GLN A 117 26.79 11.17 -5.21
C GLN A 117 27.40 9.92 -5.86
N LEU A 118 27.16 9.71 -7.15
CA LEU A 118 27.77 8.63 -7.93
C LEU A 118 29.28 8.92 -8.09
N THR A 119 30.10 8.47 -7.14
CA THR A 119 31.54 8.75 -7.10
C THR A 119 32.31 7.85 -8.07
N GLY A 120 32.23 8.12 -9.37
CA GLY A 120 33.12 7.60 -10.43
C GLY A 120 33.08 6.09 -10.72
N ARG A 121 32.77 5.23 -9.75
CA ARG A 121 32.65 3.77 -9.87
C ARG A 121 31.23 3.31 -9.51
N PRO A 122 30.42 2.92 -10.50
CA PRO A 122 29.12 2.29 -10.28
C PRO A 122 29.09 1.18 -9.21
N SER A 123 30.14 0.36 -9.07
CA SER A 123 30.20 -0.69 -8.03
C SER A 123 30.22 -0.16 -6.60
N LEU A 124 30.91 0.96 -6.34
CA LEU A 124 30.93 1.60 -5.02
C LEU A 124 29.59 2.22 -4.70
N TYR A 125 28.96 2.85 -5.68
CA TYR A 125 27.61 3.37 -5.56
C TYR A 125 26.62 2.25 -5.18
N VAL A 126 26.64 1.10 -5.87
CA VAL A 126 25.79 -0.06 -5.52
C VAL A 126 26.02 -0.53 -4.08
N ARG A 127 27.26 -0.58 -3.60
CA ARG A 127 27.57 -0.98 -2.22
C ARG A 127 26.94 -0.02 -1.20
N GLU A 128 27.03 1.28 -1.45
CA GLU A 128 26.39 2.30 -0.61
C GLU A 128 24.86 2.20 -0.66
N LEU A 129 24.28 1.93 -1.84
CA LEU A 129 22.84 1.68 -1.98
C LEU A 129 22.38 0.47 -1.19
N GLN A 130 23.14 -0.62 -1.21
CA GLN A 130 22.82 -1.83 -0.46
C GLN A 130 22.92 -1.59 1.05
N GLU A 131 23.90 -0.81 1.51
CA GLU A 131 24.01 -0.45 2.93
C GLU A 131 22.83 0.40 3.39
N LEU A 132 22.40 1.39 2.58
CA LEU A 132 21.22 2.19 2.86
C LEU A 132 19.93 1.38 2.77
N ALA A 133 19.82 0.48 1.79
CA ALA A 133 18.66 -0.41 1.64
C ALA A 133 18.55 -1.37 2.82
N GLY A 134 19.66 -1.87 3.35
CA GLY A 134 19.70 -2.67 4.58
C GLY A 134 19.22 -1.90 5.81
N LYS A 135 19.53 -0.60 5.90
CA LYS A 135 19.07 0.27 7.00
C LYS A 135 17.58 0.62 6.92
N VAL A 136 17.03 0.76 5.71
CA VAL A 136 15.60 1.09 5.49
C VAL A 136 14.73 -0.17 5.33
N GLY A 137 15.33 -1.33 5.10
CA GLY A 137 14.64 -2.59 4.85
C GLY A 137 13.94 -2.63 3.48
N VAL A 138 14.59 -2.08 2.44
CA VAL A 138 14.07 -2.05 1.06
C VAL A 138 14.64 -3.22 0.26
N GLY A 139 13.81 -3.84 -0.59
CA GLY A 139 14.22 -4.97 -1.42
C GLY A 139 15.27 -4.62 -2.48
N GLU A 140 16.07 -5.62 -2.87
CA GLU A 140 17.15 -5.47 -3.87
C GLU A 140 16.65 -4.96 -5.23
N GLU A 141 15.40 -5.24 -5.59
CA GLU A 141 14.81 -4.80 -6.86
C GLU A 141 14.70 -3.26 -6.94
N LEU A 142 14.42 -2.60 -5.82
CA LEU A 142 14.33 -1.13 -5.77
C LEU A 142 15.71 -0.49 -5.94
N VAL A 143 16.73 -1.12 -5.35
CA VAL A 143 18.14 -0.74 -5.53
C VAL A 143 18.57 -0.90 -6.99
N ARG A 144 18.19 -2.02 -7.63
CA ARG A 144 18.44 -2.28 -9.05
C ARG A 144 17.80 -1.21 -9.92
N HIS A 145 16.53 -0.90 -9.67
CA HIS A 145 15.81 0.14 -10.41
C HIS A 145 16.50 1.51 -10.29
N LYS A 146 16.93 1.90 -9.07
CA LYS A 146 17.66 3.16 -8.86
C LYS A 146 19.02 3.20 -9.53
N LEU A 147 19.77 2.09 -9.51
CA LEU A 147 21.02 2.00 -10.25
C LEU A 147 20.80 2.30 -11.74
N LEU A 148 19.80 1.66 -12.35
CA LEU A 148 19.47 1.86 -13.76
C LEU A 148 19.04 3.30 -14.08
N GLN A 149 18.36 3.99 -13.15
CA GLN A 149 18.00 5.40 -13.30
C GLN A 149 19.21 6.35 -13.15
N SER A 150 20.19 5.99 -12.33
CA SER A 150 21.37 6.82 -12.06
C SER A 150 22.45 6.74 -13.14
N LEU A 151 22.41 5.70 -14.00
CA LEU A 151 23.40 5.45 -15.05
C LEU A 151 22.95 6.01 -16.41
N PRO A 152 23.89 6.33 -17.32
CA PRO A 152 23.55 6.76 -18.68
C PRO A 152 22.69 5.73 -19.44
N PRO A 153 21.74 6.18 -20.28
CA PRO A 153 20.76 5.30 -20.94
C PRO A 153 21.37 4.13 -21.73
N ALA A 154 22.55 4.35 -22.33
CA ALA A 154 23.28 3.33 -23.09
C ALA A 154 23.75 2.16 -22.21
N VAL A 155 24.23 2.43 -20.99
CA VAL A 155 24.61 1.37 -20.04
C VAL A 155 23.38 0.80 -19.34
N GLY A 156 22.43 1.66 -18.96
CA GLY A 156 21.18 1.26 -18.31
C GLY A 156 20.40 0.24 -19.13
N ALA A 157 20.32 0.39 -20.46
CA ALA A 157 19.62 -0.56 -21.32
C ALA A 157 20.27 -1.96 -21.33
N VAL A 158 21.61 -2.02 -21.36
CA VAL A 158 22.36 -3.29 -21.35
C VAL A 158 22.23 -3.99 -20.00
N LEU A 159 22.31 -3.22 -18.90
CA LEU A 159 22.14 -3.74 -17.54
C LEU A 159 20.70 -4.17 -17.26
N ALA A 160 19.69 -3.46 -17.79
CA ALA A 160 18.27 -3.80 -17.63
C ALA A 160 17.89 -5.12 -18.32
N ALA A 161 18.61 -5.50 -19.37
CA ALA A 161 18.43 -6.79 -20.04
C ALA A 161 18.94 -7.98 -19.19
N GLN A 162 19.79 -7.73 -18.20
CA GLN A 162 20.44 -8.74 -17.37
C GLN A 162 19.69 -8.92 -16.03
N ARG A 163 18.65 -9.76 -16.00
CA ARG A 163 17.78 -9.95 -14.81
C ARG A 163 18.30 -10.95 -13.77
N ASP A 164 19.19 -11.87 -14.17
CA ASP A 164 19.65 -12.98 -13.34
C ASP A 164 20.94 -12.69 -12.55
N LEU A 165 21.53 -11.50 -12.74
CA LEU A 165 22.76 -11.09 -12.05
C LEU A 165 22.46 -10.49 -10.68
N SER A 166 23.31 -10.82 -9.70
CA SER A 166 23.31 -10.16 -8.39
C SER A 166 23.67 -8.68 -8.51
N LEU A 167 23.18 -7.83 -7.61
CA LEU A 167 23.49 -6.39 -7.59
C LEU A 167 25.00 -6.09 -7.65
N GLN A 168 25.81 -6.90 -6.96
CA GLN A 168 27.28 -6.78 -6.95
C GLN A 168 27.91 -7.06 -8.32
N GLN A 169 27.42 -8.08 -9.04
CA GLN A 169 27.87 -8.39 -10.40
C GLN A 169 27.43 -7.32 -11.39
N LEU A 170 26.21 -6.78 -11.20
CA LEU A 170 25.68 -5.69 -12.01
C LEU A 170 26.53 -4.42 -11.86
N GLY A 171 26.95 -4.09 -10.63
CA GLY A 171 27.86 -2.98 -10.36
C GLY A 171 29.24 -3.16 -11.01
N LYS A 172 29.81 -4.37 -10.98
CA LYS A 172 31.09 -4.67 -11.67
C LYS A 172 30.97 -4.55 -13.19
N LEU A 173 29.88 -5.04 -13.77
CA LEU A 173 29.62 -4.92 -15.20
C LEU A 173 29.46 -3.43 -15.60
N ALA A 174 28.81 -2.63 -14.77
CA ALA A 174 28.69 -1.19 -14.99
C ALA A 174 30.06 -0.47 -14.95
N ASP A 175 30.97 -0.87 -14.05
CA ASP A 175 32.34 -0.34 -13.99
C ASP A 175 33.13 -0.64 -15.29
N GLU A 176 32.93 -1.80 -15.91
CA GLU A 176 33.59 -2.18 -17.16
C GLU A 176 33.01 -1.46 -18.39
N LEU A 177 31.69 -1.22 -18.40
CA LEU A 177 31.00 -0.54 -19.50
C LEU A 177 31.20 0.98 -19.49
N MET A 178 31.45 1.60 -18.33
CA MET A 178 31.64 3.06 -18.21
C MET A 178 32.80 3.62 -19.04
N PRO A 179 34.04 3.08 -18.99
CA PRO A 179 35.15 3.58 -19.79
C PRO A 179 34.99 3.29 -21.29
N LEU A 180 34.25 2.23 -21.66
CA LEU A 180 33.98 1.88 -23.06
C LEU A 180 33.10 2.92 -23.77
N LEU A 181 32.22 3.60 -23.04
CA LEU A 181 31.45 4.71 -23.59
C LEU A 181 32.30 5.95 -23.87
N GLN A 182 33.34 6.23 -23.06
CA GLN A 182 34.27 7.34 -23.32
C GLN A 182 35.14 7.08 -24.56
N THR A 183 35.40 5.81 -24.89
CA THR A 183 36.17 5.42 -26.08
C THR A 183 35.33 5.34 -27.35
N SER A 184 34.04 5.02 -27.23
CA SER A 184 33.17 4.77 -28.40
C SER A 184 32.59 6.05 -29.03
N CYS A 185 32.67 7.21 -28.37
CA CYS A 185 32.17 8.48 -28.92
C CYS A 185 33.23 9.34 -29.65
N LEU A 186 34.49 8.90 -29.72
CA LEU A 186 35.54 9.56 -30.52
C LEU A 186 35.68 8.99 -31.95
N ALA A 187 34.82 8.04 -32.34
CA ALA A 187 34.83 7.43 -33.67
C ALA A 187 33.52 7.70 -34.43
N ALA A 188 33.20 8.97 -34.66
CA ALA A 188 32.25 9.35 -35.72
C ALA A 188 32.97 10.27 -36.71
N PRO A 189 33.17 9.88 -37.98
CA PRO A 189 33.60 10.82 -39.00
C PRO A 189 32.52 11.88 -39.16
N GLN A 190 32.89 13.15 -38.99
CA GLN A 190 32.08 14.27 -39.43
C GLN A 190 31.87 14.17 -40.94
N ALA A 191 30.68 13.75 -41.38
CA ALA A 191 30.24 14.01 -42.73
C ALA A 191 29.93 15.50 -42.84
N GLN A 192 30.96 16.27 -43.22
CA GLN A 192 30.83 17.62 -43.73
C GLN A 192 29.95 17.60 -44.99
N LEU A 193 28.86 18.36 -44.99
CA LEU A 193 28.16 18.75 -46.21
C LEU A 193 27.87 20.24 -46.12
N SER A 194 28.85 21.02 -46.60
CA SER A 194 28.73 22.46 -46.85
C SER A 194 29.40 22.81 -48.19
N SER A 195 28.59 23.04 -49.22
CA SER A 195 28.78 24.04 -50.28
C SER A 195 27.49 24.12 -51.12
N HIS A 196 26.63 25.14 -51.03
CA HIS A 196 26.67 26.50 -51.62
C HIS A 196 26.78 26.57 -53.16
N GLN A 197 25.66 26.87 -53.86
CA GLN A 197 25.42 28.03 -54.78
C GLN A 197 24.05 27.84 -55.49
N ARG A 198 23.04 28.74 -55.33
CA ARG A 198 22.72 29.96 -56.14
C ARG A 198 22.59 29.64 -57.64
N ASP A 199 21.60 30.05 -58.43
CA ASP A 199 20.68 31.19 -58.38
C ASP A 199 19.66 31.11 -59.57
N GLN A 200 18.57 31.89 -59.48
CA GLN A 200 17.72 32.43 -60.56
C GLN A 200 16.76 31.52 -61.38
N ARG A 201 15.44 31.72 -61.23
CA ARG A 201 14.60 32.65 -62.05
C ARG A 201 13.09 32.50 -61.69
N ARG A 202 12.41 33.63 -61.54
CA ARG A 202 10.94 33.88 -61.49
C ARG A 202 10.58 34.76 -62.72
N PRO A 203 9.30 35.12 -63.01
CA PRO A 203 8.05 34.37 -63.27
C PRO A 203 7.42 34.87 -64.64
N PRO A 204 6.11 34.75 -65.05
CA PRO A 204 4.92 35.36 -64.38
C PRO A 204 3.51 34.68 -64.55
N HIS A 205 2.59 35.11 -63.66
CA HIS A 205 1.11 35.32 -63.72
C HIS A 205 0.07 34.48 -64.52
N ARG A 206 -1.02 34.06 -63.82
CA ARG A 206 -2.48 34.45 -63.94
C ARG A 206 -3.32 33.59 -62.95
N ARG A 207 -4.08 34.11 -61.97
CA ARG A 207 -5.39 34.82 -61.91
C ARG A 207 -6.62 33.95 -62.30
N GLY A 208 -7.55 33.77 -61.35
CA GLY A 208 -8.92 33.24 -61.49
C GLY A 208 -9.39 32.55 -60.19
N GLU A 209 -10.08 33.26 -59.28
CA GLU A 209 -11.55 33.24 -59.07
C GLU A 209 -12.03 32.11 -58.12
N GLN A 210 -12.38 32.46 -56.87
CA GLN A 210 -13.76 32.63 -56.36
C GLN A 210 -14.55 31.32 -56.18
N HIS A 211 -14.71 30.85 -54.93
CA HIS A 211 -16.06 30.71 -54.37
C HIS A 211 -16.05 30.63 -52.84
N GLN A 212 -16.99 31.37 -52.29
CA GLN A 212 -17.32 31.57 -50.90
C GLN A 212 -18.67 30.90 -50.68
N THR A 213 -18.81 30.06 -49.65
CA THR A 213 -20.11 29.82 -49.01
C THR A 213 -19.89 29.67 -47.51
N ASP A 214 -20.34 30.69 -46.79
CA ASP A 214 -20.86 30.61 -45.43
C ASP A 214 -21.85 29.45 -45.30
N TYR A 215 -21.94 28.82 -44.12
CA TYR A 215 -23.20 28.67 -43.39
C TYR A 215 -22.94 28.12 -41.97
N SER A 216 -23.09 29.04 -41.01
CA SER A 216 -23.68 28.93 -39.67
C SER A 216 -23.96 27.55 -39.04
N ALA A 217 -23.52 27.41 -37.78
CA ALA A 217 -24.16 26.64 -36.70
C ALA A 217 -25.58 27.22 -36.38
N PRO A 218 -26.39 26.80 -35.37
CA PRO A 218 -26.20 25.77 -34.32
C PRO A 218 -27.49 24.97 -33.92
N ARG A 219 -27.32 24.16 -32.85
CA ARG A 219 -28.25 23.89 -31.70
C ARG A 219 -29.19 22.66 -31.68
N HIS A 220 -29.21 22.08 -30.46
CA HIS A 220 -30.32 21.42 -29.74
C HIS A 220 -30.64 19.98 -30.17
N SER A 221 -30.95 18.97 -29.33
CA SER A 221 -31.35 18.83 -27.92
C SER A 221 -31.20 17.34 -27.52
N ILE A 222 -30.79 17.00 -26.29
CA ILE A 222 -31.60 16.40 -25.17
C ILE A 222 -32.18 14.98 -25.44
N ILE A 223 -32.19 14.18 -24.35
CA ILE A 223 -33.01 12.99 -24.03
C ILE A 223 -32.22 11.67 -24.27
N ASN A 224 -31.99 10.76 -23.32
CA ASN A 224 -32.63 10.41 -22.03
C ASN A 224 -31.56 9.88 -21.05
#